data_AF-A0A179DHX5-F1
#
_entry.id   AF-A0A179DHX5-F1
#
_cell.length_a   1.000
_cell.length_b   1.000
_cell.length_c   1.000
_cell.angle_alpha   90.00
_cell.angle_beta   90.00
_cell.angle_gamma   90.00
#
_symmetry.space_group_name_H-M   'P 1'
#
loop_
_entity.id
_entity.type
_entity.pdbx_description
1 polymer ?
#
loop_
_entity_poly.entity_id
_entity_poly.type
_entity_poly.pdbx_seq_one_letter_code
_entity_poly.pdbx_strand_id
1 'polypeptide(L)'
;MKTTDYAKITLFFIISFLTLACNQENKIDTSNIRINLKIERFDQDLSKINPSNLNEKLPQLSEKYGSFYNDYFQKILNVGPTNNDDYKATVSQILEGKPFQDLQQETNQVYPDIDKIKPEITEAFKRIKYYYPEWKVPKIITYISGFQVQTPIGSGYVGIGLDMFLGKNSKFYPALVETIPRYISRRFTPENITPRVVEVITREDLFPELDNDKTLLAKMVYNGKLLYFMKQIQPETADSTIIGYSEKQMKWANDYESDCYAYFLDQDLLYETDYFKIQKYISEAPFTPGLGEKNESAPKLGLFIGWQIVNNYMKENPKIALKELMLERDAQKILKGSKYRPSNKQN
;
A
#
# COMPACT_ATOMS: atom_id res chain seq x y z
N MET A 1 43.06 -50.68 8.88
CA MET A 1 42.83 -49.76 7.75
C MET A 1 41.34 -49.77 7.34
N LYS A 2 40.41 -49.28 8.19
CA LYS A 2 38.97 -49.18 7.86
C LYS A 2 38.23 -48.09 8.69
N THR A 3 38.94 -47.13 9.27
CA THR A 3 38.34 -46.08 10.11
C THR A 3 38.27 -44.72 9.43
N THR A 4 38.98 -44.52 8.31
CA THR A 4 39.07 -43.22 7.63
C THR A 4 37.91 -42.93 6.67
N ASP A 5 37.17 -43.94 6.22
CA ASP A 5 36.04 -43.74 5.28
C ASP A 5 34.73 -43.36 5.98
N TYR A 6 34.48 -43.85 7.19
CA TYR A 6 33.29 -43.48 7.95
C TYR A 6 33.30 -42.00 8.33
N ALA A 7 34.45 -41.45 8.74
CA ALA A 7 34.57 -40.04 9.09
C ALA A 7 34.27 -39.09 7.92
N LYS A 8 34.63 -39.48 6.68
CA LYS A 8 34.32 -38.70 5.48
C LYS A 8 32.84 -38.76 5.11
N ILE A 9 32.20 -39.91 5.29
CA ILE A 9 30.76 -40.10 5.05
C ILE A 9 29.94 -39.33 6.10
N THR A 10 30.35 -39.34 7.38
CA THR A 10 29.67 -38.55 8.43
C THR A 10 29.82 -37.05 8.20
N LEU A 11 31.00 -36.58 7.78
CA LEU A 11 31.25 -35.17 7.46
C LEU A 11 30.41 -34.71 6.24
N PHE A 12 30.26 -35.55 5.22
CA PHE A 12 29.42 -35.25 4.05
C PHE A 12 27.92 -35.19 4.41
N PHE A 13 27.43 -36.08 5.29
CA PHE A 13 26.06 -36.03 5.79
C PHE A 13 25.78 -34.80 6.67
N ILE A 14 26.75 -34.37 7.49
CA ILE A 14 26.64 -33.16 8.32
C ILE A 14 26.63 -31.89 7.45
N ILE A 15 27.44 -31.83 6.40
CA ILE A 15 27.44 -30.71 5.44
C ILE A 15 26.14 -30.68 4.61
N SER A 16 25.60 -31.85 4.25
CA SER A 16 24.31 -31.95 3.54
C SER A 16 23.13 -31.50 4.42
N PHE A 17 23.16 -31.79 5.74
CA PHE A 17 22.18 -31.27 6.70
C PHE A 17 22.31 -29.75 6.95
N LEU A 18 23.52 -29.18 6.84
CA LEU A 18 23.74 -27.73 6.93
C LEU A 18 23.21 -26.97 5.70
N THR A 19 23.10 -27.61 4.54
CA THR A 19 22.49 -27.00 3.33
C THR A 19 20.95 -27.04 3.32
N LEU A 20 20.32 -27.78 4.23
CA LEU A 20 18.86 -27.77 4.44
C LEU A 20 18.40 -26.67 5.42
N ALA A 21 19.34 -25.96 6.07
CA ALA A 21 19.04 -24.75 6.86
C ALA A 21 18.92 -23.49 5.98
N CYS A 22 18.43 -23.66 4.75
CA CYS A 22 18.21 -22.59 3.80
C CYS A 22 16.83 -21.95 4.07
N ASN A 23 16.84 -20.74 4.64
CA ASN A 23 15.73 -19.78 4.76
C ASN A 23 14.33 -20.38 4.89
N GLN A 24 14.02 -20.95 6.05
CA GLN A 24 12.66 -20.82 6.56
C GLN A 24 12.47 -19.35 6.94
N GLU A 25 12.09 -18.50 5.98
CA GLU A 25 11.28 -17.36 6.35
C GLU A 25 10.10 -17.94 7.13
N ASN A 26 10.05 -17.66 8.44
CA ASN A 26 9.02 -18.17 9.32
C ASN A 26 7.67 -17.70 8.77
N LYS A 27 7.03 -18.51 7.92
CA LYS A 27 5.69 -18.23 7.42
C LYS A 27 4.78 -18.22 8.63
N ILE A 28 4.32 -17.03 8.98
CA ILE A 28 3.36 -16.81 10.07
C ILE A 28 2.15 -17.70 9.81
N ASP A 29 1.82 -18.56 10.77
CA ASP A 29 0.62 -19.36 10.72
C ASP A 29 -0.59 -18.52 11.17
N THR A 30 -1.46 -18.19 10.22
CA THR A 30 -2.70 -17.43 10.43
C THR A 30 -3.94 -18.32 10.46
N SER A 31 -3.79 -19.65 10.41
CA SER A 31 -4.91 -20.61 10.29
C SER A 31 -5.94 -20.49 11.42
N ASN A 32 -5.47 -20.18 12.63
CA ASN A 32 -6.31 -20.03 13.83
C ASN A 32 -7.00 -18.66 13.93
N ILE A 33 -6.63 -17.69 13.09
CA ILE A 33 -7.23 -16.35 13.09
C ILE A 33 -8.43 -16.36 12.13
N ARG A 34 -9.63 -16.23 12.69
CA ARG A 34 -10.87 -16.20 11.92
C ARG A 34 -11.30 -14.75 11.68
N ILE A 35 -11.44 -14.39 10.41
CA ILE A 35 -12.01 -13.12 9.96
C ILE A 35 -13.14 -13.44 8.99
N ASN A 36 -14.36 -13.01 9.32
CA ASN A 36 -15.49 -13.06 8.40
C ASN A 36 -15.59 -11.71 7.66
N LEU A 37 -14.76 -11.56 6.63
CA LEU A 37 -14.75 -10.33 5.84
C LEU A 37 -15.98 -10.29 4.93
N LYS A 38 -16.74 -9.20 4.96
CA LYS A 38 -17.81 -8.91 4.00
C LYS A 38 -17.42 -7.67 3.21
N ILE A 39 -17.55 -7.75 1.88
CA ILE A 39 -17.41 -6.59 1.00
C ILE A 39 -18.81 -6.07 0.69
N GLU A 40 -19.09 -4.85 1.07
CA GLU A 40 -20.38 -4.19 0.86
C GLU A 40 -20.34 -3.39 -0.45
N ARG A 41 -21.19 -3.75 -1.41
CA ARG A 41 -21.27 -3.13 -2.75
C ARG A 41 -22.12 -1.86 -2.76
N PHE A 42 -21.62 -0.78 -2.15
CA PHE A 42 -22.33 0.51 -2.14
C PHE A 42 -22.60 1.02 -3.56
N ASP A 43 -21.65 0.83 -4.49
CA ASP A 43 -21.84 1.13 -5.92
C ASP A 43 -23.14 0.52 -6.48
N GLN A 44 -23.35 -0.78 -6.24
CA GLN A 44 -24.52 -1.50 -6.74
C GLN A 44 -25.82 -1.11 -6.02
N ASP A 45 -25.75 -0.84 -4.72
CA ASP A 45 -26.94 -0.45 -3.97
C ASP A 45 -27.39 0.95 -4.34
N LEU A 46 -26.45 1.88 -4.55
CA LEU A 46 -26.73 3.21 -5.06
C LEU A 46 -27.26 3.16 -6.49
N SER A 47 -26.66 2.36 -7.38
CA SER A 47 -27.07 2.27 -8.80
C SER A 47 -28.47 1.69 -9.02
N LYS A 48 -29.04 0.99 -8.02
CA LYS A 48 -30.40 0.43 -8.07
C LYS A 48 -31.47 1.43 -7.63
N ILE A 49 -31.08 2.57 -7.07
CA ILE A 49 -32.03 3.60 -6.63
C ILE A 49 -32.61 4.29 -7.86
N ASN A 50 -33.93 4.41 -7.89
CA ASN A 50 -34.60 5.18 -8.93
C ASN A 50 -34.68 6.65 -8.48
N PRO A 51 -34.36 7.62 -9.35
CA PRO A 51 -34.55 9.05 -9.08
C PRO A 51 -35.89 9.41 -8.43
N SER A 52 -36.99 8.73 -8.83
CA SER A 52 -38.33 8.97 -8.29
C SER A 52 -38.54 8.54 -6.83
N ASN A 53 -37.65 7.72 -6.24
CA ASN A 53 -37.79 7.21 -4.87
C ASN A 53 -36.59 7.53 -3.95
N LEU A 54 -35.80 8.56 -4.28
CA LEU A 54 -34.65 9.00 -3.48
C LEU A 54 -35.02 9.27 -2.02
N ASN A 55 -36.17 9.90 -1.76
CA ASN A 55 -36.63 10.23 -0.41
C ASN A 55 -36.86 8.99 0.47
N GLU A 56 -37.18 7.84 -0.13
CA GLU A 56 -37.35 6.59 0.59
C GLU A 56 -36.03 5.81 0.69
N LYS A 57 -35.26 5.74 -0.40
CA LYS A 57 -34.08 4.86 -0.50
C LYS A 57 -32.81 5.44 0.12
N LEU A 58 -32.62 6.76 0.05
CA LEU A 58 -31.43 7.39 0.62
C LEU A 58 -31.33 7.24 2.14
N PRO A 59 -32.41 7.40 2.93
CA PRO A 59 -32.38 7.10 4.36
C PRO A 59 -32.02 5.63 4.67
N GLN A 60 -32.56 4.67 3.91
CA GLN A 60 -32.21 3.24 4.06
C GLN A 60 -30.73 2.99 3.79
N LEU A 61 -30.18 3.66 2.77
CA LEU A 61 -28.77 3.59 2.44
C LEU A 61 -27.90 4.24 3.53
N SER A 62 -28.34 5.37 4.07
CA SER A 62 -27.67 6.05 5.19
C SER A 62 -27.63 5.17 6.44
N GLU A 63 -28.72 4.48 6.78
CA GLU A 63 -28.76 3.55 7.92
C GLU A 63 -27.81 2.37 7.72
N LYS A 64 -27.80 1.79 6.52
CA LYS A 64 -26.95 0.64 6.19
C LYS A 64 -25.45 0.97 6.24
N TYR A 65 -25.06 2.12 5.67
CA TYR A 65 -23.66 2.48 5.46
C TYR A 65 -23.09 3.44 6.51
N GLY A 66 -23.94 4.03 7.36
CA GLY A 66 -23.52 4.87 8.48
C GLY A 66 -22.65 6.05 8.05
N SER A 67 -21.51 6.23 8.71
CA SER A 67 -20.60 7.35 8.41
C SER A 67 -20.10 7.37 6.97
N PHE A 68 -19.93 6.20 6.33
CA PHE A 68 -19.51 6.14 4.93
C PHE A 68 -20.48 6.85 3.99
N TYR A 69 -21.79 6.78 4.25
CA TYR A 69 -22.79 7.47 3.44
C TYR A 69 -22.53 8.99 3.40
N ASN A 70 -22.28 9.58 4.58
CA ASN A 70 -21.99 11.00 4.71
C ASN A 70 -20.65 11.35 4.07
N ASP A 71 -19.61 10.56 4.32
CA ASP A 71 -18.29 10.77 3.75
C ASP A 71 -18.32 10.67 2.21
N TYR A 72 -19.10 9.75 1.66
CA TYR A 72 -19.26 9.57 0.21
C TYR A 72 -19.88 10.80 -0.45
N PHE A 73 -21.06 11.26 0.00
CA PHE A 73 -21.71 12.40 -0.64
C PHE A 73 -21.00 13.72 -0.34
N GLN A 74 -20.56 13.94 0.90
CA GLN A 74 -20.00 15.23 1.31
C GLN A 74 -18.54 15.41 0.91
N LYS A 75 -17.71 14.36 1.05
CA LYS A 75 -16.25 14.50 0.90
C LYS A 75 -15.71 13.90 -0.39
N ILE A 76 -16.33 12.82 -0.88
CA ILE A 76 -15.90 12.16 -2.12
C ILE A 76 -16.55 12.86 -3.31
N LEU A 77 -17.88 12.86 -3.40
CA LEU A 77 -18.60 13.50 -4.52
C LEU A 77 -18.77 15.01 -4.36
N ASN A 78 -18.55 15.55 -3.16
CA ASN A 78 -18.68 16.97 -2.85
C ASN A 78 -20.04 17.57 -3.27
N VAL A 79 -21.13 16.81 -3.06
CA VAL A 79 -22.51 17.25 -3.42
C VAL A 79 -23.18 18.07 -2.32
N GLY A 80 -22.46 18.35 -1.23
CA GLY A 80 -22.95 19.09 -0.08
C GLY A 80 -23.43 18.19 1.08
N PRO A 81 -23.84 18.81 2.20
CA PRO A 81 -24.27 18.11 3.41
C PRO A 81 -25.45 17.16 3.20
N THR A 82 -25.45 16.04 3.92
CA THR A 82 -26.50 14.99 3.87
C THR A 82 -27.55 15.16 4.97
N ASN A 83 -27.47 16.24 5.76
CA ASN A 83 -28.42 16.55 6.83
C ASN A 83 -29.61 17.41 6.35
N ASN A 84 -29.66 17.75 5.07
CA ASN A 84 -30.77 18.41 4.41
C ASN A 84 -31.05 17.73 3.05
N ASP A 85 -32.06 18.19 2.32
CA ASP A 85 -32.49 17.56 1.08
C ASP A 85 -31.79 18.10 -0.18
N ASP A 86 -30.94 19.13 -0.05
CA ASP A 86 -30.38 19.88 -1.17
C ASP A 86 -29.49 18.99 -2.06
N TYR A 87 -28.72 18.08 -1.46
CA TYR A 87 -27.84 17.16 -2.19
C TYR A 87 -28.61 16.16 -3.09
N LYS A 88 -29.88 15.87 -2.78
CA LYS A 88 -30.68 14.84 -3.47
C LYS A 88 -30.87 15.16 -4.95
N ALA A 89 -31.00 16.45 -5.31
CA ALA A 89 -31.12 16.88 -6.70
C ALA A 89 -29.86 16.53 -7.50
N THR A 90 -28.67 16.77 -6.93
CA THR A 90 -27.40 16.39 -7.56
C THR A 90 -27.22 14.88 -7.61
N VAL A 91 -27.62 14.14 -6.57
CA VAL A 91 -27.60 12.67 -6.58
C VAL A 91 -28.49 12.12 -7.71
N SER A 92 -29.68 12.68 -7.90
CA SER A 92 -30.57 12.33 -9.02
C SER A 92 -29.88 12.49 -10.37
N GLN A 93 -29.24 13.65 -10.60
CA GLN A 93 -28.51 13.93 -11.83
C GLN A 93 -27.34 12.97 -12.06
N ILE A 94 -26.63 12.59 -11.00
CA ILE A 94 -25.53 11.61 -11.08
C ILE A 94 -26.06 10.24 -11.52
N LEU A 95 -27.14 9.75 -10.89
CA LEU A 95 -27.73 8.44 -11.21
C LEU A 95 -28.29 8.36 -12.63
N GLU A 96 -28.88 9.46 -13.11
CA GLU A 96 -29.39 9.59 -14.49
C GLU A 96 -28.27 9.82 -15.51
N GLY A 97 -27.12 10.30 -15.05
CA GLY A 97 -25.98 10.64 -15.88
C GLY A 97 -25.33 9.42 -16.53
N LYS A 98 -25.14 9.49 -17.85
CA LYS A 98 -24.37 8.51 -18.64
C LYS A 98 -23.00 8.18 -18.03
N PRO A 99 -22.21 9.16 -17.52
CA PRO A 99 -20.90 8.84 -16.95
C PRO A 99 -20.95 7.84 -15.78
N PHE A 100 -21.88 8.00 -14.85
CA PHE A 100 -22.03 7.07 -13.72
C PHE A 100 -22.48 5.68 -14.20
N GLN A 101 -23.44 5.63 -15.12
CA GLN A 101 -23.94 4.37 -15.69
C GLN A 101 -22.85 3.59 -16.43
N ASP A 102 -22.04 4.28 -17.23
CA ASP A 102 -20.93 3.68 -17.98
C ASP A 102 -19.84 3.13 -17.03
N LEU A 103 -19.53 3.85 -15.95
CA LEU A 103 -18.61 3.36 -14.92
C LEU A 103 -19.20 2.18 -14.13
N GLN A 104 -20.49 2.22 -13.80
CA GLN A 104 -21.15 1.10 -13.12
C GLN A 104 -21.18 -0.15 -14.00
N GLN A 105 -21.40 0.00 -15.30
CA GLN A 105 -21.33 -1.10 -16.25
C GLN A 105 -19.91 -1.68 -16.31
N GLU A 106 -18.89 -0.84 -16.46
CA GLU A 106 -17.50 -1.29 -16.54
C GLU A 106 -17.05 -1.97 -15.25
N THR A 107 -17.34 -1.40 -14.08
CA THR A 107 -17.01 -2.01 -12.78
C THR A 107 -17.69 -3.36 -12.62
N ASN A 108 -18.95 -3.53 -13.05
CA ASN A 108 -19.62 -4.83 -13.04
C ASN A 108 -18.98 -5.84 -14.01
N GLN A 109 -18.41 -5.39 -15.13
CA GLN A 109 -17.70 -6.25 -16.08
C GLN A 109 -16.32 -6.69 -15.56
N VAL A 110 -15.59 -5.79 -14.90
CA VAL A 110 -14.28 -6.09 -14.29
C VAL A 110 -14.45 -6.94 -13.02
N TYR A 111 -15.50 -6.67 -12.24
CA TYR A 111 -15.80 -7.33 -10.97
C TYR A 111 -17.18 -8.03 -10.99
N PRO A 112 -17.37 -9.04 -11.86
CA PRO A 112 -18.61 -9.82 -11.89
C PRO A 112 -18.81 -10.62 -10.61
N ASP A 113 -17.70 -10.94 -9.93
CA ASP A 113 -17.65 -11.56 -8.63
C ASP A 113 -16.63 -10.82 -7.76
N ILE A 114 -17.13 -10.02 -6.81
CA ILE A 114 -16.29 -9.24 -5.89
C ILE A 114 -15.59 -10.13 -4.85
N ASP A 115 -16.09 -11.34 -4.61
CA ASP A 115 -15.48 -12.23 -3.62
C ASP A 115 -14.12 -12.76 -4.09
N LYS A 116 -13.75 -12.56 -5.37
CA LYS A 116 -12.40 -12.89 -5.88
C LYS A 116 -11.27 -12.09 -5.22
N ILE A 117 -11.52 -10.86 -4.77
CA ILE A 117 -10.50 -10.04 -4.09
C ILE A 117 -10.46 -10.29 -2.57
N LYS A 118 -11.49 -10.94 -2.02
CA LYS A 118 -11.65 -11.17 -0.58
C LYS A 118 -10.53 -12.03 0.05
N PRO A 119 -10.02 -13.11 -0.57
CA PRO A 119 -9.00 -13.96 0.05
C PRO A 119 -7.72 -13.20 0.40
N GLU A 120 -7.22 -12.38 -0.52
CA GLU A 120 -5.98 -11.61 -0.30
C GLU A 120 -6.14 -10.58 0.82
N ILE A 121 -7.24 -9.81 0.82
CA ILE A 121 -7.54 -8.85 1.88
C ILE A 121 -7.73 -9.57 3.23
N THR A 122 -8.43 -10.71 3.22
CA THR A 122 -8.66 -11.50 4.43
C THR A 122 -7.34 -12.00 5.02
N GLU A 123 -6.44 -12.52 4.18
CA GLU A 123 -5.14 -13.01 4.64
C GLU A 123 -4.26 -11.87 5.18
N ALA A 124 -4.22 -10.73 4.49
CA ALA A 124 -3.55 -9.53 4.99
C ALA A 124 -4.11 -9.12 6.36
N PHE A 125 -5.44 -9.11 6.53
CA PHE A 125 -6.07 -8.73 7.80
C PHE A 125 -5.78 -9.74 8.92
N LYS A 126 -5.70 -11.03 8.61
CA LYS A 126 -5.29 -12.04 9.58
C LYS A 126 -3.86 -11.81 10.05
N ARG A 127 -2.94 -11.45 9.15
CA ARG A 127 -1.55 -11.12 9.49
C ARG A 127 -1.46 -9.85 10.34
N ILE A 128 -2.27 -8.84 10.04
CA ILE A 128 -2.34 -7.64 10.90
C ILE A 128 -2.83 -8.04 12.30
N LYS A 129 -3.91 -8.83 12.40
CA LYS A 129 -4.43 -9.36 13.67
C LYS A 129 -3.43 -10.22 14.43
N TYR A 130 -2.57 -10.97 13.74
CA TYR A 130 -1.50 -11.75 14.37
C TYR A 130 -0.55 -10.85 15.17
N TYR A 131 -0.11 -9.73 14.58
CA TYR A 131 0.78 -8.77 15.25
C TYR A 131 0.04 -7.83 16.20
N TYR A 132 -1.22 -7.52 15.91
CA TYR A 132 -2.07 -6.59 16.66
C TYR A 132 -3.45 -7.22 16.93
N PRO A 133 -3.58 -8.13 17.92
CA PRO A 133 -4.83 -8.84 18.20
C PRO A 133 -6.01 -7.92 18.51
N GLU A 134 -5.75 -6.77 19.12
CA GLU A 134 -6.75 -5.76 19.49
C GLU A 134 -7.22 -4.89 18.31
N TRP A 135 -6.53 -4.94 17.15
CA TRP A 135 -6.89 -4.14 15.98
C TRP A 135 -8.30 -4.51 15.49
N LYS A 136 -9.18 -3.52 15.29
CA LYS A 136 -10.55 -3.78 14.84
C LYS A 136 -10.58 -3.86 13.32
N VAL A 137 -11.04 -5.00 12.79
CA VAL A 137 -11.16 -5.19 11.34
C VAL A 137 -12.20 -4.21 10.80
N PRO A 138 -11.86 -3.32 9.85
CA PRO A 138 -12.80 -2.39 9.27
C PRO A 138 -13.77 -3.11 8.31
N LYS A 139 -14.94 -2.52 8.11
CA LYS A 139 -15.80 -2.89 6.97
C LYS A 139 -15.08 -2.53 5.67
N ILE A 140 -15.33 -3.32 4.62
CA ILE A 140 -14.86 -2.99 3.27
C ILE A 140 -16.07 -2.59 2.43
N ILE A 141 -16.02 -1.38 1.88
CA ILE A 141 -17.13 -0.81 1.11
C ILE A 141 -16.62 -0.43 -0.27
N THR A 142 -17.18 -1.01 -1.33
CA THR A 142 -16.83 -0.62 -2.70
C THR A 142 -17.78 0.42 -3.23
N TYR A 143 -17.26 1.38 -3.99
CA TYR A 143 -18.04 2.49 -4.53
C TYR A 143 -17.48 2.97 -5.88
N ILE A 144 -18.17 3.93 -6.51
CA ILE A 144 -17.69 4.65 -7.70
C ILE A 144 -17.43 6.10 -7.31
N SER A 145 -16.21 6.57 -7.52
CA SER A 145 -15.74 7.90 -7.10
C SER A 145 -15.78 8.96 -8.19
N GLY A 146 -15.92 8.58 -9.46
CA GLY A 146 -15.67 9.48 -10.59
C GLY A 146 -14.18 9.78 -10.79
N PHE A 147 -13.33 8.80 -10.47
CA PHE A 147 -11.86 8.84 -10.48
C PHE A 147 -11.22 9.84 -9.50
N GLN A 148 -11.90 10.15 -8.39
CA GLN A 148 -11.45 11.16 -7.45
C GLN A 148 -10.70 10.57 -6.26
N VAL A 149 -11.18 9.45 -5.71
CA VAL A 149 -10.68 8.91 -4.44
C VAL A 149 -10.58 7.39 -4.54
N GLN A 150 -9.39 6.85 -4.29
CA GLN A 150 -9.10 5.42 -4.46
C GLN A 150 -9.44 4.57 -3.23
N THR A 151 -8.92 4.94 -2.05
CA THR A 151 -9.06 4.14 -0.81
C THR A 151 -9.24 5.03 0.44
N PRO A 152 -10.41 5.67 0.63
CA PRO A 152 -10.68 6.50 1.79
C PRO A 152 -10.85 5.61 3.02
N ILE A 153 -10.36 6.07 4.15
CA ILE A 153 -10.57 5.43 5.45
C ILE A 153 -11.40 6.36 6.34
N GLY A 154 -12.29 5.76 7.12
CA GLY A 154 -13.13 6.49 8.07
C GLY A 154 -13.42 5.66 9.30
N SER A 155 -14.43 6.06 10.07
CA SER A 155 -14.76 5.41 11.34
C SER A 155 -15.28 3.98 11.15
N GLY A 156 -14.38 3.01 11.19
CA GLY A 156 -14.70 1.57 11.11
C GLY A 156 -14.89 1.03 9.68
N TYR A 157 -14.46 1.76 8.65
CA TYR A 157 -14.51 1.29 7.26
C TYR A 157 -13.27 1.69 6.46
N VAL A 158 -12.98 0.92 5.41
CA VAL A 158 -12.12 1.29 4.29
C VAL A 158 -12.93 1.19 3.01
N GLY A 159 -12.95 2.29 2.26
CA GLY A 159 -13.58 2.37 0.95
C GLY A 159 -12.64 1.85 -0.15
N ILE A 160 -13.20 1.30 -1.22
CA ILE A 160 -12.49 0.94 -2.45
C ILE A 160 -13.25 1.53 -3.64
N GLY A 161 -12.70 2.59 -4.24
CA GLY A 161 -13.24 3.15 -5.49
C GLY A 161 -12.91 2.23 -6.66
N LEU A 162 -13.87 1.40 -7.11
CA LEU A 162 -13.62 0.37 -8.13
C LEU A 162 -13.26 0.96 -9.50
N ASP A 163 -13.74 2.17 -9.78
CA ASP A 163 -13.37 2.98 -10.93
C ASP A 163 -11.85 3.30 -10.96
N MET A 164 -11.16 3.27 -9.82
CA MET A 164 -9.72 3.45 -9.70
C MET A 164 -8.91 2.14 -9.81
N PHE A 165 -9.55 1.03 -10.21
CA PHE A 165 -8.92 -0.29 -10.33
C PHE A 165 -9.38 -1.12 -11.55
N LEU A 166 -9.91 -0.48 -12.59
CA LEU A 166 -10.51 -1.13 -13.78
C LEU A 166 -9.50 -1.89 -14.67
N GLY A 167 -8.21 -1.83 -14.35
CA GLY A 167 -7.13 -2.44 -15.13
C GLY A 167 -6.42 -1.43 -16.01
N LYS A 168 -5.12 -1.66 -16.24
CA LYS A 168 -4.22 -0.74 -16.96
C LYS A 168 -4.68 -0.36 -18.38
N ASN A 169 -5.56 -1.17 -18.98
CA ASN A 169 -6.08 -0.99 -20.33
C ASN A 169 -7.51 -0.44 -20.35
N SER A 170 -8.05 0.02 -19.22
CA SER A 170 -9.39 0.58 -19.16
C SER A 170 -9.55 1.73 -20.16
N LYS A 171 -10.65 1.72 -20.91
CA LYS A 171 -10.98 2.75 -21.91
C LYS A 171 -11.11 4.16 -21.32
N PHE A 172 -11.34 4.28 -20.02
CA PHE A 172 -11.50 5.57 -19.34
C PHE A 172 -10.17 6.25 -19.03
N TYR A 173 -9.11 5.49 -18.72
CA TYR A 173 -7.84 6.06 -18.23
C TYR A 173 -7.08 6.94 -19.22
N PRO A 174 -7.10 6.70 -20.55
CA PRO A 174 -6.50 7.63 -21.51
C PRO A 174 -7.08 9.04 -21.44
N ALA A 175 -8.39 9.17 -21.17
CA ALA A 175 -9.06 10.46 -21.04
C ALA A 175 -8.72 11.18 -19.71
N LEU A 176 -8.18 10.46 -18.73
CA LEU A 176 -7.79 11.01 -17.43
C LEU A 176 -6.35 11.49 -17.38
N VAL A 177 -5.55 11.35 -18.45
CA VAL A 177 -4.09 11.63 -18.36
C VAL A 177 -3.78 13.07 -17.94
N GLU A 178 -4.68 14.02 -18.25
CA GLU A 178 -4.56 15.42 -17.85
C GLU A 178 -4.75 15.62 -16.33
N THR A 179 -5.56 14.78 -15.68
CA THR A 179 -5.86 14.88 -14.24
C THR A 179 -5.10 13.85 -13.41
N ILE A 180 -4.82 12.68 -13.97
CA ILE A 180 -4.11 11.56 -13.36
C ILE A 180 -3.00 11.09 -14.31
N PRO A 181 -1.74 11.47 -14.03
CA PRO A 181 -0.61 11.06 -14.85
C PRO A 181 -0.49 9.54 -15.03
N ARG A 182 -0.04 9.10 -16.22
CA ARG A 182 0.11 7.67 -16.56
C ARG A 182 1.00 6.88 -15.60
N TYR A 183 2.02 7.51 -15.02
CA TYR A 183 2.91 6.84 -14.07
C TYR A 183 2.20 6.46 -12.75
N ILE A 184 1.08 7.11 -12.44
CA ILE A 184 0.16 6.76 -11.34
C ILE A 184 -0.88 5.75 -11.82
N SER A 185 -1.63 6.08 -12.88
CA SER A 185 -2.78 5.27 -13.33
C SER A 185 -2.40 3.90 -13.89
N ARG A 186 -1.13 3.64 -14.22
CA ARG A 186 -0.63 2.28 -14.53
C ARG A 186 -0.87 1.27 -13.39
N ARG A 187 -1.04 1.75 -12.15
CA ARG A 187 -1.31 0.93 -10.96
C ARG A 187 -2.82 0.78 -10.68
N PHE A 188 -3.69 1.32 -11.52
CA PHE A 188 -5.14 1.20 -11.36
C PHE A 188 -5.61 -0.16 -11.88
N THR A 189 -5.17 -1.21 -11.20
CA THR A 189 -5.44 -2.60 -11.56
C THR A 189 -5.98 -3.39 -10.36
N PRO A 190 -6.77 -4.45 -10.57
CA PRO A 190 -7.33 -5.24 -9.47
C PRO A 190 -6.28 -5.74 -8.48
N GLU A 191 -5.09 -6.10 -8.95
CA GLU A 191 -3.98 -6.63 -8.13
C GLU A 191 -3.39 -5.57 -7.18
N ASN A 192 -3.66 -4.29 -7.42
CA ASN A 192 -3.25 -3.20 -6.54
C ASN A 192 -4.26 -2.92 -5.42
N ILE A 193 -5.45 -3.53 -5.41
CA ILE A 193 -6.46 -3.28 -4.37
C ILE A 193 -5.91 -3.64 -2.98
N THR A 194 -5.46 -4.88 -2.78
CA THR A 194 -4.98 -5.34 -1.45
C THR A 194 -3.82 -4.48 -0.95
N PRO A 195 -2.76 -4.20 -1.74
CA PRO A 195 -1.67 -3.32 -1.30
C PRO A 195 -2.11 -1.91 -0.94
N ARG A 196 -3.05 -1.30 -1.68
CA ARG A 196 -3.58 0.05 -1.35
C ARG A 196 -4.41 0.04 -0.07
N VAL A 197 -5.26 -0.96 0.13
CA VAL A 197 -6.05 -1.14 1.36
C VAL A 197 -5.13 -1.32 2.57
N VAL A 198 -4.10 -2.16 2.46
CA VAL A 198 -3.14 -2.36 3.55
C VAL A 198 -2.32 -1.09 3.80
N GLU A 199 -1.92 -0.35 2.75
CA GLU A 199 -1.20 0.90 2.93
C GLU A 199 -2.01 1.93 3.71
N VAL A 200 -3.28 2.17 3.35
CA VAL A 200 -4.09 3.18 4.04
C VAL A 200 -4.35 2.79 5.50
N ILE A 201 -4.60 1.50 5.79
CA ILE A 201 -4.71 1.02 7.18
C ILE A 201 -3.39 1.23 7.93
N THR A 202 -2.27 0.89 7.30
CA THR A 202 -0.94 1.00 7.91
C THR A 202 -0.61 2.46 8.24
N ARG A 203 -0.90 3.39 7.32
CA ARG A 203 -0.59 4.81 7.48
C ARG A 203 -1.56 5.54 8.40
N GLU A 204 -2.86 5.35 8.21
CA GLU A 204 -3.86 6.24 8.82
C GLU A 204 -4.44 5.69 10.12
N ASP A 205 -4.46 4.36 10.28
CA ASP A 205 -5.05 3.70 11.47
C ASP A 205 -3.95 3.20 12.42
N LEU A 206 -2.99 2.43 11.91
CA LEU A 206 -1.99 1.78 12.76
C LEU A 206 -0.80 2.67 13.12
N PHE A 207 -0.21 3.36 12.15
CA PHE A 207 1.06 4.09 12.31
C PHE A 207 1.01 5.49 11.66
N PRO A 208 0.10 6.37 12.10
CA PRO A 208 0.07 7.76 11.65
C PRO A 208 1.41 8.44 11.88
N GLU A 209 1.84 9.22 10.89
CA GLU A 209 3.07 9.98 10.99
C GLU A 209 2.95 11.02 12.11
N LEU A 210 3.97 11.09 12.95
CA LEU A 210 4.07 12.11 13.99
C LEU A 210 4.99 13.23 13.48
N ASP A 211 4.54 14.48 13.51
CA ASP A 211 5.29 15.64 12.96
C ASP A 211 6.44 16.14 13.87
N ASN A 212 7.15 15.21 14.51
CA ASN A 212 8.15 15.53 15.54
C ASN A 212 9.55 15.77 14.96
N ASP A 213 9.94 15.00 13.94
CA ASP A 213 11.26 15.09 13.28
C ASP A 213 11.05 15.27 11.78
N LYS A 214 11.57 16.39 11.26
CA LYS A 214 11.40 16.83 9.88
C LYS A 214 12.58 16.49 8.98
N THR A 215 13.60 15.80 9.51
CA THR A 215 14.76 15.40 8.73
C THR A 215 14.39 14.41 7.63
N LEU A 216 15.11 14.43 6.52
CA LEU A 216 14.95 13.43 5.46
C LEU A 216 15.11 12.01 6.02
N LEU A 217 16.11 11.79 6.88
CA LEU A 217 16.34 10.49 7.50
C LEU A 217 15.11 10.00 8.28
N ALA A 218 14.47 10.85 9.08
CA ALA A 218 13.26 10.49 9.79
C ALA A 218 12.13 10.10 8.83
N LYS A 219 11.92 10.85 7.75
CA LYS A 219 10.93 10.53 6.70
C LYS A 219 11.27 9.22 5.98
N MET A 220 12.54 8.98 5.68
CA MET A 220 13.02 7.74 5.06
C MET A 220 12.74 6.54 5.96
N VAL A 221 13.15 6.60 7.24
CA VAL A 221 12.99 5.50 8.20
C VAL A 221 11.51 5.27 8.51
N TYR A 222 10.70 6.32 8.69
CA TYR A 222 9.26 6.20 8.88
C TYR A 222 8.63 5.40 7.72
N ASN A 223 8.82 5.85 6.48
CA ASN A 223 8.26 5.15 5.33
C ASN A 223 8.87 3.76 5.12
N GLY A 224 10.16 3.59 5.42
CA GLY A 224 10.84 2.30 5.37
C GLY A 224 10.20 1.28 6.32
N LYS A 225 9.81 1.70 7.53
CA LYS A 225 9.07 0.86 8.48
C LYS A 225 7.69 0.49 7.95
N LEU A 226 6.98 1.41 7.30
CA LEU A 226 5.68 1.12 6.71
C LEU A 226 5.81 0.09 5.57
N LEU A 227 6.78 0.27 4.67
CA LEU A 227 7.03 -0.68 3.58
C LEU A 227 7.47 -2.05 4.11
N TYR A 228 8.32 -2.08 5.15
CA TYR A 228 8.69 -3.30 5.85
C TYR A 228 7.46 -3.99 6.43
N PHE A 229 6.62 -3.27 7.18
CA PHE A 229 5.39 -3.79 7.75
C PHE A 229 4.47 -4.35 6.67
N MET A 230 4.19 -3.57 5.62
CA MET A 230 3.35 -4.00 4.49
C MET A 230 3.87 -5.28 3.84
N LYS A 231 5.20 -5.45 3.71
CA LYS A 231 5.81 -6.67 3.17
C LYS A 231 5.64 -7.87 4.11
N GLN A 232 5.76 -7.68 5.43
CA GLN A 232 5.46 -8.75 6.40
C GLN A 232 3.98 -9.18 6.36
N ILE A 233 3.08 -8.24 6.11
CA ILE A 233 1.64 -8.50 5.95
C ILE A 233 1.32 -9.15 4.58
N GLN A 234 2.14 -8.90 3.56
CA GLN A 234 1.91 -9.37 2.19
C GLN A 234 3.19 -10.00 1.59
N PRO A 235 3.68 -11.13 2.15
CA PRO A 235 4.99 -11.67 1.77
C PRO A 235 5.05 -12.13 0.31
N GLU A 236 3.92 -12.62 -0.23
CA GLU A 236 3.82 -13.11 -1.61
C GLU A 236 3.64 -11.96 -2.63
N THR A 237 3.37 -10.73 -2.17
CA THR A 237 3.27 -9.56 -3.06
C THR A 237 4.67 -9.08 -3.42
N ALA A 238 4.89 -8.85 -4.72
CA ALA A 238 6.16 -8.36 -5.24
C ALA A 238 6.55 -7.00 -4.62
N ASP A 239 7.83 -6.80 -4.34
CA ASP A 239 8.34 -5.59 -3.72
C ASP A 239 8.05 -4.34 -4.57
N SER A 240 8.08 -4.50 -5.91
CA SER A 240 7.70 -3.46 -6.87
C SER A 240 6.26 -3.02 -6.69
N THR A 241 5.34 -3.94 -6.38
CA THR A 241 3.93 -3.62 -6.10
C THR A 241 3.78 -2.93 -4.74
N ILE A 242 4.51 -3.37 -3.70
CA ILE A 242 4.45 -2.76 -2.35
C ILE A 242 4.87 -1.28 -2.39
N ILE A 243 6.02 -0.96 -3.01
CA ILE A 243 6.48 0.43 -3.13
C ILE A 243 5.82 1.19 -4.29
N GLY A 244 5.15 0.47 -5.20
CA GLY A 244 4.48 1.02 -6.37
C GLY A 244 5.41 1.40 -7.51
N TYR A 245 6.56 0.74 -7.65
CA TYR A 245 7.48 0.87 -8.78
C TYR A 245 7.05 0.02 -9.98
N SER A 246 7.53 0.39 -11.17
CA SER A 246 7.60 -0.57 -12.28
C SER A 246 8.79 -1.50 -12.07
N GLU A 247 8.83 -2.62 -12.79
CA GLU A 247 10.00 -3.51 -12.76
C GLU A 247 11.29 -2.77 -13.13
N LYS A 248 11.23 -1.87 -14.12
CA LYS A 248 12.38 -1.04 -14.52
C LYS A 248 12.85 -0.10 -13.40
N GLN A 249 11.92 0.56 -12.72
CA GLN A 249 12.23 1.43 -11.59
C GLN A 249 12.79 0.63 -10.41
N MET A 250 12.24 -0.55 -10.13
CA MET A 250 12.78 -1.44 -9.09
C MET A 250 14.19 -1.92 -9.43
N LYS A 251 14.44 -2.32 -10.69
CA LYS A 251 15.78 -2.69 -11.14
C LYS A 251 16.74 -1.51 -10.97
N TRP A 252 16.38 -0.33 -11.47
CA TRP A 252 17.22 0.86 -11.37
C TRP A 252 17.54 1.19 -9.90
N ALA A 253 16.54 1.18 -9.02
CA ALA A 253 16.76 1.47 -7.60
C ALA A 253 17.72 0.49 -6.93
N ASN A 254 17.68 -0.79 -7.33
CA ASN A 254 18.62 -1.81 -6.83
C ASN A 254 20.02 -1.65 -7.43
N ASP A 255 20.13 -1.38 -8.73
CA ASP A 255 21.42 -1.24 -9.41
C ASP A 255 22.21 -0.04 -8.87
N TYR A 256 21.51 1.07 -8.60
CA TYR A 256 22.09 2.35 -8.17
C TYR A 256 21.89 2.65 -6.67
N GLU A 257 21.53 1.65 -5.86
CA GLU A 257 21.26 1.82 -4.42
C GLU A 257 22.46 2.48 -3.71
N SER A 258 23.65 1.94 -3.96
CA SER A 258 24.90 2.40 -3.35
C SER A 258 25.27 3.82 -3.78
N ASP A 259 25.19 4.12 -5.08
CA ASP A 259 25.49 5.45 -5.61
C ASP A 259 24.49 6.50 -5.10
N CYS A 260 23.20 6.15 -5.03
CA CYS A 260 22.18 7.05 -4.47
C CYS A 260 22.42 7.33 -2.99
N TYR A 261 22.78 6.31 -2.21
CA TYR A 261 23.08 6.50 -0.79
C TYR A 261 24.36 7.33 -0.58
N ALA A 262 25.40 7.10 -1.37
CA ALA A 262 26.60 7.93 -1.36
C ALA A 262 26.27 9.40 -1.66
N TYR A 263 25.44 9.65 -2.69
CA TYR A 263 24.95 11.00 -2.99
C TYR A 263 24.19 11.63 -1.81
N PHE A 264 23.37 10.86 -1.07
CA PHE A 264 22.66 11.36 0.10
C PHE A 264 23.62 11.78 1.23
N LEU A 265 24.75 11.08 1.37
CA LEU A 265 25.79 11.43 2.34
C LEU A 265 26.61 12.64 1.89
N ASP A 266 27.08 12.63 0.64
CA ASP A 266 27.93 13.69 0.08
C ASP A 266 27.24 15.06 0.04
N GLN A 267 25.92 15.05 -0.12
CA GLN A 267 25.09 16.26 -0.14
C GLN A 267 24.47 16.59 1.23
N ASP A 268 24.85 15.87 2.29
CA ASP A 268 24.32 16.01 3.65
C ASP A 268 22.78 15.97 3.73
N LEU A 269 22.15 15.19 2.82
CA LEU A 269 20.70 15.19 2.66
C LEU A 269 19.98 14.51 3.82
N LEU A 270 20.63 13.58 4.53
CA LEU A 270 20.00 12.85 5.64
C LEU A 270 19.49 13.78 6.75
N TYR A 271 20.17 14.91 6.96
CA TYR A 271 19.82 15.90 7.98
C TYR A 271 19.16 17.15 7.42
N GLU A 272 18.91 17.19 6.11
CA GLU A 272 18.10 18.24 5.49
C GLU A 272 16.70 18.25 6.11
N THR A 273 16.16 19.45 6.34
CA THR A 273 14.84 19.70 6.93
C THR A 273 13.97 20.59 6.05
N ASP A 274 14.52 21.18 4.98
CA ASP A 274 13.76 21.94 4.00
C ASP A 274 12.77 21.04 3.26
N TYR A 275 11.48 21.37 3.42
CA TYR A 275 10.38 20.59 2.87
C TYR A 275 10.49 20.41 1.36
N PHE A 276 10.78 21.48 0.60
CA PHE A 276 10.80 21.40 -0.86
C PHE A 276 11.96 20.55 -1.38
N LYS A 277 13.13 20.62 -0.73
CA LYS A 277 14.26 19.75 -1.06
C LYS A 277 13.96 18.29 -0.74
N ILE A 278 13.36 18.00 0.41
CA ILE A 278 13.02 16.63 0.82
C ILE A 278 11.98 15.99 -0.11
N GLN A 279 10.95 16.75 -0.49
CA GLN A 279 9.85 16.27 -1.34
C GLN A 279 10.34 15.64 -2.65
N LYS A 280 11.44 16.16 -3.21
CA LYS A 280 12.10 15.60 -4.39
C LYS A 280 12.41 14.09 -4.26
N TYR A 281 12.70 13.61 -3.06
CA TYR A 281 13.14 12.24 -2.80
C TYR A 281 12.04 11.34 -2.21
N ILE A 282 10.93 11.91 -1.75
CA ILE A 282 9.87 11.14 -1.07
C ILE A 282 8.53 11.13 -1.80
N SER A 283 8.31 12.07 -2.72
CA SER A 283 7.00 12.28 -3.34
C SER A 283 6.81 11.48 -4.62
N GLU A 284 5.55 11.21 -4.96
CA GLU A 284 5.20 10.57 -6.23
C GLU A 284 5.65 11.42 -7.42
N ALA A 285 6.31 10.77 -8.37
CA ALA A 285 6.86 11.37 -9.58
C ALA A 285 7.12 10.23 -10.60
N PRO A 286 7.34 10.55 -11.89
CA PRO A 286 7.77 9.53 -12.85
C PRO A 286 9.22 9.07 -12.59
N PHE A 287 10.06 9.95 -12.04
CA PHE A 287 11.48 9.72 -11.72
C PHE A 287 11.98 10.74 -10.68
N THR A 288 13.19 10.56 -10.14
CA THR A 288 13.83 11.54 -9.23
C THR A 288 14.69 12.52 -10.04
N PRO A 289 14.38 13.83 -10.08
CA PRO A 289 15.12 14.78 -10.92
C PRO A 289 16.61 14.90 -10.56
N GLY A 290 17.47 15.07 -11.56
CA GLY A 290 18.91 15.24 -11.36
C GLY A 290 19.67 13.96 -10.95
N LEU A 291 19.03 12.80 -11.01
CA LEU A 291 19.65 11.48 -10.88
C LEU A 291 19.36 10.66 -12.14
N GLY A 292 20.39 9.97 -12.66
CA GLY A 292 20.33 9.22 -13.91
C GLY A 292 20.48 10.08 -15.18
N GLU A 293 20.70 9.46 -16.33
CA GLU A 293 21.06 10.17 -17.56
C GLU A 293 19.86 10.54 -18.45
N LYS A 294 18.70 9.87 -18.27
CA LYS A 294 17.52 10.01 -19.15
C LYS A 294 16.18 9.90 -18.44
N ASN A 295 16.04 10.55 -17.27
CA ASN A 295 14.80 10.51 -16.49
C ASN A 295 14.34 9.07 -16.16
N GLU A 296 15.31 8.16 -16.03
CA GLU A 296 15.10 6.73 -15.80
C GLU A 296 15.23 6.35 -14.33
N SER A 297 15.64 7.30 -13.48
CA SER A 297 15.76 7.08 -12.05
C SER A 297 14.43 6.66 -11.45
N ALA A 298 14.50 5.78 -10.46
CA ALA A 298 13.30 5.48 -9.69
C ALA A 298 12.83 6.76 -8.96
N PRO A 299 11.51 6.99 -8.84
CA PRO A 299 10.98 8.06 -7.99
C PRO A 299 11.11 7.65 -6.52
N LYS A 300 10.71 8.49 -5.56
CA LYS A 300 10.60 8.11 -4.13
C LYS A 300 11.84 7.40 -3.55
N LEU A 301 13.05 7.76 -4.00
CA LEU A 301 14.29 7.07 -3.58
C LEU A 301 14.53 7.11 -2.07
N GLY A 302 14.08 8.15 -1.37
CA GLY A 302 14.12 8.19 0.09
C GLY A 302 13.30 7.06 0.73
N LEU A 303 12.14 6.71 0.18
CA LEU A 303 11.33 5.58 0.67
C LEU A 303 12.05 4.25 0.41
N PHE A 304 12.62 4.08 -0.78
CA PHE A 304 13.34 2.86 -1.13
C PHE A 304 14.57 2.66 -0.24
N ILE A 305 15.44 3.66 -0.12
CA ILE A 305 16.65 3.58 0.71
C ILE A 305 16.24 3.42 2.19
N GLY A 306 15.23 4.15 2.66
CA GLY A 306 14.67 3.98 4.00
C GLY A 306 14.19 2.55 4.27
N TRP A 307 13.55 1.92 3.28
CA TRP A 307 13.15 0.52 3.36
C TRP A 307 14.35 -0.42 3.45
N GLN A 308 15.41 -0.19 2.68
CA GLN A 308 16.64 -1.00 2.76
C GLN A 308 17.38 -0.81 4.09
N ILE A 309 17.41 0.41 4.64
CA ILE A 309 17.94 0.68 6.00
C ILE A 309 17.18 -0.16 7.02
N VAL A 310 15.84 -0.17 6.97
CA VAL A 310 15.00 -0.94 7.91
C VAL A 310 15.15 -2.46 7.70
N ASN A 311 15.24 -2.93 6.45
CA ASN A 311 15.53 -4.33 6.15
C ASN A 311 16.86 -4.75 6.80
N ASN A 312 17.93 -3.97 6.61
CA ASN A 312 19.23 -4.24 7.22
C ASN A 312 19.19 -4.14 8.75
N TYR A 313 18.44 -3.18 9.30
CA TYR A 313 18.22 -3.09 10.74
C TYR A 313 17.64 -4.37 11.32
N MET A 314 16.56 -4.90 10.74
CA MET A 314 15.94 -6.13 11.23
C MET A 314 16.83 -7.36 11.01
N LYS A 315 17.60 -7.39 9.93
CA LYS A 315 18.58 -8.45 9.67
C LYS A 315 19.72 -8.47 10.69
N GLU A 316 20.26 -7.31 11.04
CA GLU A 316 21.33 -7.17 12.04
C GLU A 316 20.83 -7.36 13.48
N ASN A 317 19.51 -7.25 13.70
CA ASN A 317 18.89 -7.32 15.01
C ASN A 317 17.75 -8.37 15.03
N PRO A 318 18.04 -9.66 14.81
CA PRO A 318 17.01 -10.71 14.62
C PRO A 318 16.13 -11.00 15.84
N LYS A 319 16.48 -10.43 17.01
CA LYS A 319 15.70 -10.54 18.25
C LYS A 319 14.62 -9.46 18.37
N ILE A 320 14.67 -8.41 17.57
CA ILE A 320 13.68 -7.34 17.60
C ILE A 320 12.41 -7.84 16.92
N ALA A 321 11.29 -7.80 17.63
CA ALA A 321 9.99 -8.13 17.07
C ALA A 321 9.47 -6.99 16.18
N LEU A 322 8.60 -7.32 15.21
CA LEU A 322 7.99 -6.33 14.32
C LEU A 322 7.31 -5.18 15.09
N LYS A 323 6.61 -5.50 16.18
CA LYS A 323 5.96 -4.48 17.03
C LYS A 323 6.97 -3.52 17.67
N GLU A 324 8.13 -4.03 18.10
CA GLU A 324 9.19 -3.21 18.68
C GLU A 324 9.82 -2.28 17.63
N LEU A 325 10.04 -2.78 16.40
CA LEU A 325 10.45 -1.94 15.27
C LEU A 325 9.47 -0.78 15.04
N MET A 326 8.16 -1.07 15.02
CA MET A 326 7.16 -0.04 14.74
C MET A 326 7.13 1.04 15.84
N LEU A 327 7.40 0.66 17.09
CA LEU A 327 7.47 1.58 18.23
C LEU A 327 8.77 2.38 18.31
N GLU A 328 9.84 1.96 17.64
CA GLU A 328 11.11 2.69 17.62
C GLU A 328 10.97 4.00 16.85
N ARG A 329 11.30 5.13 17.48
CA ARG A 329 11.13 6.47 16.92
C ARG A 329 12.44 7.14 16.55
N ASP A 330 13.55 6.66 17.09
CA ASP A 330 14.86 7.21 16.82
C ASP A 330 15.38 6.69 15.47
N ALA A 331 15.24 7.52 14.44
CA ALA A 331 15.71 7.20 13.09
C ALA A 331 17.24 7.02 13.04
N GLN A 332 17.99 7.72 13.90
CA GLN A 332 19.44 7.58 14.01
C GLN A 332 19.84 6.25 14.63
N LYS A 333 19.09 5.78 15.64
CA LYS A 333 19.27 4.45 16.21
C LYS A 333 19.05 3.35 15.18
N ILE A 334 18.01 3.48 14.34
CA ILE A 334 17.75 2.51 13.26
C ILE A 334 18.89 2.56 12.23
N LEU A 335 19.28 3.75 11.77
CA LEU A 335 20.38 3.90 10.81
C LEU A 335 21.69 3.29 11.35
N LYS A 336 22.10 3.65 12.57
CA LYS A 336 23.31 3.10 13.20
C LYS A 336 23.23 1.60 13.40
N GLY A 337 22.09 1.11 13.91
CA GLY A 337 21.86 -0.32 14.18
C GLY A 337 21.79 -1.18 12.92
N SER A 338 21.43 -0.59 11.77
CA SER A 338 21.40 -1.28 10.48
C SER A 338 22.78 -1.53 9.87
N LYS A 339 23.80 -0.80 10.33
CA LYS A 339 25.13 -0.76 9.71
C LYS A 339 25.04 -0.58 8.19
N TYR A 340 24.07 0.21 7.72
CA TYR A 340 23.72 0.30 6.31
C TYR A 340 24.90 0.80 5.48
N ARG A 341 25.40 -0.11 4.62
CA ARG A 341 26.52 0.07 3.70
C ARG A 341 26.18 -0.70 2.42
N PRO A 342 25.30 -0.16 1.56
CA PRO A 342 25.01 -0.79 0.29
C PRO A 342 26.30 -0.91 -0.51
N SER A 343 26.51 -2.08 -1.12
CA SER A 343 27.63 -2.34 -2.01
C SER A 343 27.10 -2.43 -3.44
N ASN A 344 27.86 -1.97 -4.42
CA ASN A 344 27.50 -2.12 -5.83
C ASN A 344 27.29 -3.61 -6.13
N LYS A 345 26.08 -3.99 -6.52
CA LYS A 345 25.80 -5.33 -7.04
C LYS A 345 26.44 -5.36 -8.44
N GLN A 346 27.61 -5.98 -8.56
CA GLN A 346 28.21 -6.22 -9.87
C GLN A 346 27.21 -7.08 -10.67
N ASN A 347 26.82 -6.58 -11.84
CA ASN A 347 25.93 -7.29 -12.78
C ASN A 347 26.49 -8.64 -13.19
#